data_AF-A0A6J4N9R2-F1
#
_entry.id   AF-A0A6J4N9R2-F1
#
_cell.length_a   1.000
_cell.length_b   1.000
_cell.length_c   1.000
_cell.angle_alpha   90.00
_cell.angle_beta   90.00
_cell.angle_gamma   90.00
#
_symmetry.space_group_name_H-M   'P 1'
#
loop_
_entity.id
_entity.type
_entity.pdbx_description
1 polymer ?
#
loop_
_entity_poly.entity_id
_entity_poly.type
_entity_poly.pdbx_seq_one_letter_code
_entity_poly.pdbx_strand_id
1 'polypeptide(L)'
;QKKIDLVRKFVDYMFSPEVLATFVEQGGLIPAVKEVPLGTAEVNPLLASATNELDARVNYAVMPDTYVPGDRLEKAERATSLAFTPSATIDQICTALQDAYR
;
A
#
# COMPACT_ATOMS: atom_id res chain seq x y z
N GLN A 1 6.68 31.47 1.95
CA GLN A 1 6.55 30.74 0.65
C GLN A 1 5.45 31.40 -0.18
N LYS A 2 5.69 31.74 -1.45
CA LYS A 2 4.79 32.60 -2.26
C LYS A 2 3.59 31.89 -2.93
N LYS A 3 3.34 30.60 -2.65
CA LYS A 3 2.30 29.81 -3.34
C LYS A 3 1.36 29.03 -2.41
N ILE A 4 1.41 29.30 -1.09
CA ILE A 4 0.68 28.49 -0.11
C ILE A 4 -0.83 28.47 -0.35
N ASP A 5 -1.41 29.59 -0.80
CA ASP A 5 -2.84 29.67 -1.08
C ASP A 5 -3.25 28.84 -2.31
N LEU A 6 -2.36 28.73 -3.31
CA LEU A 6 -2.57 27.85 -4.46
C LEU A 6 -2.44 26.38 -4.08
N VAL A 7 -1.48 26.05 -3.21
CA VAL A 7 -1.33 24.70 -2.67
C VAL A 7 -2.58 24.29 -1.89
N ARG A 8 -3.12 25.19 -1.05
CA ARG A 8 -4.38 24.94 -0.34
C ARG A 8 -5.52 24.63 -1.33
N LYS A 9 -5.76 25.48 -2.32
CA LYS A 9 -6.80 25.26 -3.34
C LYS A 9 -6.64 23.93 -4.06
N PHE A 10 -5.40 23.54 -4.37
CA PHE A 10 -5.11 22.27 -5.02
C PHE A 10 -5.41 21.08 -4.10
N VAL A 11 -4.97 21.11 -2.85
CA VAL A 11 -5.26 20.05 -1.88
C VAL A 11 -6.77 19.93 -1.65
N ASP A 12 -7.47 21.05 -1.45
CA ASP A 12 -8.93 21.07 -1.28
C ASP A 12 -9.65 20.44 -2.49
N TYR A 13 -9.19 20.73 -3.71
CA TYR A 13 -9.71 20.10 -4.93
C TYR A 13 -9.43 18.59 -4.96
N MET A 14 -8.21 18.15 -4.63
CA MET A 14 -7.85 16.72 -4.63
C MET A 14 -8.64 15.89 -3.60
N PHE A 15 -9.06 16.52 -2.50
CA PHE A 15 -9.91 15.92 -1.47
C PHE A 15 -11.41 16.18 -1.69
N SER A 16 -11.79 16.78 -2.82
CA SER A 16 -13.20 16.94 -3.14
C SER A 16 -13.87 15.58 -3.39
N PRO A 17 -15.17 15.43 -3.05
CA PRO A 17 -15.96 14.23 -3.29
C PRO A 17 -15.80 13.63 -4.70
N GLU A 18 -15.86 14.47 -5.72
CA GLU A 18 -15.79 14.08 -7.13
C GLU A 18 -14.44 13.45 -7.51
N VAL A 19 -13.35 14.06 -7.04
CA VAL A 19 -11.99 13.54 -7.30
C VAL A 19 -11.76 12.23 -6.54
N LEU A 20 -12.20 12.16 -5.28
CA LEU A 20 -12.09 10.94 -4.47
C LEU A 20 -12.92 9.79 -5.07
N ALA A 21 -14.14 10.06 -5.54
CA ALA A 21 -14.97 9.06 -6.22
C ALA A 21 -14.27 8.50 -7.47
N THR A 22 -13.64 9.38 -8.27
CA THR A 22 -12.88 8.97 -9.47
C THR A 22 -11.73 8.01 -9.12
N PHE A 23 -11.00 8.26 -8.02
CA PHE A 23 -9.94 7.36 -7.56
C PHE A 23 -10.46 5.96 -7.20
N VAL A 24 -11.63 5.88 -6.56
CA VAL A 24 -12.23 4.60 -6.16
C VAL A 24 -12.81 3.87 -7.37
N GLU A 25 -13.67 4.54 -8.14
CA GLU A 25 -14.46 3.93 -9.21
C GLU A 25 -13.61 3.56 -10.43
N GLN A 26 -12.70 4.44 -10.84
CA GLN A 26 -11.91 4.27 -12.06
C GLN A 26 -10.48 3.80 -11.74
N GLY A 27 -9.91 4.33 -10.66
CA GLY A 27 -8.55 3.98 -10.24
C GLY A 27 -8.46 2.66 -9.46
N GLY A 28 -9.56 2.19 -8.88
CA GLY A 28 -9.54 1.05 -7.97
C GLY A 28 -8.69 1.30 -6.73
N LEU A 29 -8.55 2.57 -6.32
CA LEU A 29 -7.71 3.01 -5.22
C LEU A 29 -8.57 3.36 -4.01
N ILE A 30 -8.12 2.95 -2.82
CA ILE A 30 -8.78 3.30 -1.55
C ILE A 30 -8.09 4.54 -1.00
N PRO A 31 -8.76 5.70 -0.96
CA PRO A 31 -8.19 6.90 -0.36
C PRO A 31 -8.17 6.80 1.16
N ALA A 32 -7.35 7.63 1.80
CA ALA A 32 -7.23 7.66 3.26
C ALA A 32 -8.50 8.17 3.98
N VAL A 33 -9.46 8.73 3.24
CA VAL A 33 -10.74 9.22 3.78
C VAL A 33 -11.69 8.04 3.94
N LYS A 34 -12.21 7.83 5.16
CA LYS A 34 -13.00 6.64 5.54
C LYS A 34 -14.35 6.53 4.84
N GLU A 35 -14.90 7.64 4.36
CA GLU A 35 -16.22 7.71 3.76
C GLU A 35 -16.14 8.57 2.50
N VAL A 36 -15.96 7.92 1.36
CA VAL A 36 -16.01 8.60 0.06
C VAL A 36 -17.41 8.45 -0.50
N PRO A 37 -18.13 9.55 -0.74
CA PRO A 37 -19.39 9.50 -1.46
C PRO A 37 -19.08 9.08 -2.91
N LEU A 38 -19.42 7.85 -3.24
CA LEU A 38 -19.29 7.33 -4.60
C LEU A 38 -20.39 7.91 -5.48
N GLY A 39 -20.11 7.98 -6.78
CA GLY A 39 -21.09 8.28 -7.81
C GLY A 39 -21.95 7.06 -8.13
N THR A 40 -22.29 6.91 -9.40
CA THR A 40 -23.17 5.81 -9.89
C THR A 40 -22.39 4.68 -10.56
N ALA A 41 -21.06 4.78 -10.66
CA ALA A 41 -20.27 3.76 -11.34
C ALA A 41 -20.12 2.53 -10.45
N GLU A 42 -20.14 1.36 -11.07
CA GLU A 42 -19.94 0.10 -10.36
C GLU A 42 -18.47 -0.02 -9.94
N VAL A 43 -18.22 -0.14 -8.64
CA VAL A 43 -16.88 -0.37 -8.09
C VAL A 43 -16.46 -1.80 -8.38
N ASN A 44 -15.15 -2.01 -8.58
CA ASN A 44 -14.60 -3.35 -8.72
C ASN A 44 -15.05 -4.25 -7.54
N PRO A 45 -15.68 -5.41 -7.82
CA PRO A 45 -16.27 -6.25 -6.77
C PRO A 45 -15.23 -6.85 -5.82
N LEU A 46 -14.01 -7.11 -6.28
CA LEU A 46 -12.92 -7.58 -5.41
C LEU A 46 -12.43 -6.48 -4.48
N LEU A 47 -12.37 -5.24 -4.97
CA LEU A 47 -12.02 -4.09 -4.14
C LEU A 47 -13.09 -3.87 -3.05
N ALA A 48 -14.36 -3.89 -3.44
CA ALA A 48 -15.48 -3.72 -2.52
C ALA A 48 -15.51 -4.81 -1.44
N SER A 49 -15.25 -6.08 -1.80
CA SER A 49 -15.17 -7.18 -0.83
C SER A 49 -13.95 -7.03 0.09
N ALA A 50 -12.79 -6.66 -0.46
CA ALA A 50 -11.56 -6.45 0.31
C ALA A 50 -11.68 -5.34 1.36
N THR A 51 -12.48 -4.30 1.12
CA THR A 51 -12.63 -3.16 2.04
C THR A 51 -13.82 -3.24 2.99
N ASN A 52 -14.89 -3.94 2.61
CA ASN A 52 -16.14 -3.92 3.40
C ASN A 52 -16.43 -5.24 4.12
N GLU A 53 -15.87 -6.36 3.66
CA GLU A 53 -16.27 -7.71 4.13
C GLU A 53 -15.13 -8.50 4.79
N LEU A 54 -13.87 -8.13 4.54
CA LEU A 54 -12.72 -8.88 5.04
C LEU A 54 -12.22 -8.36 6.38
N ASP A 55 -12.39 -7.07 6.70
CA ASP A 55 -11.91 -6.43 7.93
C ASP A 55 -12.27 -7.20 9.21
N ALA A 56 -13.49 -7.75 9.29
CA ALA A 56 -13.96 -8.49 10.47
C ALA A 56 -13.41 -9.93 10.58
N ARG A 57 -12.77 -10.46 9.53
CA ARG A 57 -12.35 -11.86 9.41
C ARG A 57 -10.85 -12.05 9.22
N VAL A 58 -10.09 -10.97 9.09
CA VAL A 58 -8.64 -11.01 8.84
C VAL A 58 -7.87 -10.21 9.88
N ASN A 59 -6.60 -10.56 10.07
CA ASN A 59 -5.64 -9.72 10.78
C ASN A 59 -4.74 -9.04 9.74
N TYR A 60 -4.51 -7.74 9.88
CA TYR A 60 -3.59 -7.02 9.01
C TYR A 60 -2.15 -7.28 9.43
N ALA A 61 -1.34 -7.73 8.47
CA ALA A 61 0.10 -7.74 8.62
C ALA A 61 0.65 -6.31 8.46
N VAL A 62 1.81 -6.07 9.06
CA VAL A 62 2.53 -4.81 8.88
C VAL A 62 3.16 -4.77 7.49
N MET A 63 3.01 -3.65 6.76
CA MET A 63 3.75 -3.41 5.53
C MET A 63 5.22 -3.07 5.87
N PRO A 64 6.19 -3.92 5.52
CA PRO A 64 7.57 -3.77 5.96
C PRO A 64 8.26 -2.54 5.37
N ASP A 65 7.80 -2.03 4.23
CA ASP A 65 8.38 -0.91 3.47
C ASP A 65 8.63 0.35 4.32
N THR A 66 7.81 0.57 5.35
CA THR A 66 7.96 1.72 6.26
C THR A 66 9.04 1.53 7.34
N TYR A 67 9.50 0.29 7.54
CA TYR A 67 10.48 -0.11 8.56
C TYR A 67 11.82 -0.53 7.96
N VAL A 68 11.83 -0.99 6.71
CA VAL A 68 13.07 -1.34 6.00
C VAL A 68 13.75 -0.07 5.50
N PRO A 69 15.00 0.22 5.92
CA PRO A 69 15.72 1.36 5.38
C PRO A 69 15.89 1.25 3.86
N GLY A 70 15.72 2.36 3.13
CA GLY A 70 15.71 2.35 1.67
C GLY A 70 17.00 1.82 1.03
N ASP A 71 18.14 1.97 1.69
CA ASP A 71 19.44 1.43 1.26
C ASP A 71 19.57 -0.11 1.46
N ARG A 72 18.62 -0.73 2.18
CA ARG A 72 18.60 -2.16 2.49
C ARG A 72 17.52 -2.93 1.73
N LEU A 73 16.57 -2.24 1.09
CA LEU A 73 15.42 -2.85 0.41
C LEU A 73 15.83 -3.93 -0.60
N GLU A 74 16.73 -3.60 -1.53
CA GLU A 74 17.18 -4.54 -2.57
C GLU A 74 17.84 -5.80 -1.97
N LYS A 75 18.60 -5.64 -0.88
CA LYS A 75 19.23 -6.79 -0.20
C LYS A 75 18.17 -7.67 0.47
N ALA A 76 17.17 -7.07 1.11
CA ALA A 76 16.06 -7.78 1.74
C ALA A 76 15.20 -8.54 0.71
N GLU A 77 14.97 -7.96 -0.47
CA GLU A 77 14.28 -8.61 -1.59
C GLU A 77 15.04 -9.85 -2.11
N ARG A 78 16.36 -9.71 -2.30
CA ARG A 78 17.22 -10.83 -2.71
C ARG A 78 17.26 -11.94 -1.67
N ALA A 79 17.36 -11.59 -0.38
CA ALA A 79 17.31 -12.55 0.72
C ALA A 79 15.95 -13.28 0.77
N THR A 80 14.85 -12.58 0.52
CA THR A 80 13.51 -13.20 0.42
C THR A 80 13.41 -14.15 -0.78
N SER A 81 14.00 -13.78 -1.92
CA SER A 81 14.03 -14.63 -3.13
C SER A 81 14.73 -15.97 -2.89
N LEU A 82 15.74 -16.00 -2.01
CA LEU A 82 16.41 -17.23 -1.61
C LEU A 82 15.45 -18.23 -0.94
N ALA A 83 14.45 -17.74 -0.19
CA ALA A 83 13.46 -18.60 0.47
C ALA A 83 12.56 -19.37 -0.51
N PHE A 84 12.45 -18.90 -1.76
CA PHE A 84 11.71 -19.58 -2.83
C PHE A 84 12.61 -20.48 -3.69
N THR A 85 13.89 -20.62 -3.35
CA THR A 85 14.81 -21.54 -4.03
C THR A 85 14.70 -22.94 -3.42
N PRO A 86 14.34 -23.98 -4.19
CA PRO A 86 14.06 -25.32 -3.63
C PRO A 86 15.19 -25.95 -2.82
N SER A 87 16.45 -25.57 -3.10
CA SER A 87 17.64 -26.10 -2.44
C SER A 87 18.14 -25.25 -1.27
N ALA A 88 17.52 -24.11 -0.98
CA ALA A 88 17.94 -23.24 0.11
C ALA A 88 17.56 -23.85 1.46
N THR A 89 18.52 -23.88 2.40
CA THR A 89 18.27 -24.29 3.77
C THR A 89 17.72 -23.12 4.60
N ILE A 90 17.03 -23.45 5.71
CA ILE A 90 16.54 -22.45 6.66
C ILE A 90 17.69 -21.54 7.14
N ASP A 91 18.85 -22.11 7.46
CA ASP A 91 20.02 -21.34 7.92
C ASP A 91 20.54 -20.36 6.86
N GLN A 92 20.54 -20.77 5.59
CA GLN A 92 20.93 -19.89 4.48
C GLN A 92 19.97 -18.71 4.33
N ILE A 93 18.66 -18.96 4.47
CA ILE A 93 17.62 -17.93 4.40
C ILE A 93 17.76 -16.95 5.57
N CYS A 94 17.87 -17.46 6.80
CA CYS A 94 18.02 -16.63 7.99
C CYS A 94 19.29 -15.78 7.95
N THR A 95 20.40 -16.36 7.49
CA THR A 95 21.68 -15.63 7.36
C THR A 95 21.57 -14.53 6.31
N ALA A 96 21.02 -14.83 5.12
CA ALA A 96 20.85 -13.84 4.06
C ALA A 96 19.95 -12.67 4.51
N LEU A 97 18.88 -12.96 5.26
CA LEU A 97 18.02 -11.92 5.82
C LEU A 97 18.76 -11.07 6.85
N GLN A 98 19.52 -11.66 7.78
CA GLN A 98 20.29 -10.89 8.76
C GLN A 98 21.34 -9.99 8.09
N ASP A 99 22.04 -10.51 7.09
CA ASP A 99 23.08 -9.79 6.36
C ASP A 99 22.51 -8.65 5.50
N ALA A 100 21.22 -8.69 5.13
CA ALA A 100 20.57 -7.56 4.47
C ALA A 100 20.50 -6.31 5.38
N TYR A 101 20.40 -6.48 6.70
CA TYR A 101 20.23 -5.40 7.68
C TYR A 101 21.52 -5.03 8.43
N ARG A 102 22.62 -5.78 8.26
CA ARG A 102 23.96 -5.40 8.74
C ARG A 102 24.63 -4.47 7.72
#